data_AF-A0A4Q6AM41-F1
#
_entry.id   AF-A0A4Q6AM41-F1
#
_cell.length_a   1.000
_cell.length_b   1.000
_cell.length_c   1.000
_cell.angle_alpha   90.00
_cell.angle_beta   90.00
_cell.angle_gamma   90.00
#
_symmetry.space_group_name_H-M   'P 1'
#
loop_
_entity.id
_entity.type
_entity.pdbx_description
1 polymer ?
#
loop_
_entity_poly.entity_id
_entity_poly.type
_entity_poly.pdbx_seq_one_letter_code
_entity_poly.pdbx_strand_id
1 'polypeptide(L)'
;MSTSRTIPVTPSGASVVTFTVRVEGEVVQRSINITSAVVTRQLSRIARLHLVLLDGSAAASDFPASNEDLFIPGKNLELWGGLDTQESLLFRGIIIKHSIRIREKGSPVL
;
A
#
# COMPACT_ATOMS: atom_id res chain seq x y z
N MET A 1 -33.40 -41.98 -1.66
CA MET A 1 -33.44 -41.16 -0.41
C MET A 1 -32.18 -41.43 0.40
N SER A 2 -31.15 -40.59 0.29
CA SER A 2 -30.07 -40.45 1.30
C SER A 2 -29.19 -39.22 1.00
N THR A 3 -29.77 -38.06 1.33
CA THR A 3 -29.19 -36.87 1.98
C THR A 3 -27.71 -36.52 1.74
N SER A 4 -27.47 -35.56 0.83
CA SER A 4 -26.20 -34.82 0.73
C SER A 4 -25.95 -34.05 2.02
N ARG A 5 -24.89 -34.40 2.76
CA ARG A 5 -24.44 -33.70 3.97
C ARG A 5 -23.47 -32.59 3.58
N THR A 6 -23.98 -31.53 2.97
CA THR A 6 -23.17 -30.33 2.70
C THR A 6 -23.09 -29.51 3.99
N ILE A 7 -21.88 -29.28 4.50
CA ILE A 7 -21.66 -28.31 5.57
C ILE A 7 -22.06 -26.94 4.99
N PRO A 8 -22.98 -26.19 5.61
CA PRO A 8 -23.27 -24.84 5.18
C PRO A 8 -22.03 -24.00 5.50
N VAL A 9 -21.12 -23.89 4.52
CA VAL A 9 -20.13 -22.84 4.55
C VAL A 9 -20.94 -21.59 4.26
N THR A 10 -21.29 -20.83 5.30
CA THR A 10 -21.59 -19.42 5.09
C THR A 10 -20.39 -18.91 4.29
N PRO A 11 -20.56 -18.36 3.07
CA PRO A 11 -19.51 -17.53 2.52
C PRO A 11 -19.48 -16.32 3.45
N SER A 12 -18.76 -16.46 4.57
CA SER A 12 -18.24 -15.33 5.29
C SER A 12 -17.46 -14.62 4.21
N GLY A 13 -18.10 -13.61 3.61
CA GLY A 13 -17.59 -12.88 2.47
C GLY A 13 -16.14 -12.60 2.77
N ALA A 14 -15.24 -13.22 2.02
CA ALA A 14 -13.83 -12.95 2.14
C ALA A 14 -13.68 -11.53 1.63
N SER A 15 -13.95 -10.55 2.50
CA SER A 15 -13.97 -9.16 2.10
C SER A 15 -12.55 -8.80 1.76
N VAL A 16 -12.31 -8.55 0.48
CA VAL A 16 -10.97 -8.26 0.00
C VAL A 16 -10.67 -6.83 0.41
N VAL A 17 -9.62 -6.65 1.20
CA VAL A 17 -9.11 -5.32 1.52
C VAL A 17 -8.47 -4.78 0.25
N THR A 18 -9.08 -3.72 -0.29
CA THR A 18 -8.55 -3.00 -1.44
C THR A 18 -7.94 -1.70 -0.97
N PHE A 19 -6.77 -1.37 -1.52
CA PHE A 19 -6.15 -0.08 -1.31
C PHE A 19 -5.65 0.45 -2.66
N THR A 20 -5.74 1.77 -2.80
CA THR A 20 -5.32 2.48 -4.00
C THR A 20 -4.51 3.69 -3.57
N VAL A 21 -3.30 3.81 -4.11
CA VAL A 21 -2.46 5.00 -3.93
C VAL A 21 -2.59 5.85 -5.18
N ARG A 22 -2.80 7.16 -4.99
CA ARG A 22 -2.82 8.14 -6.07
C ARG A 22 -1.76 9.19 -5.84
N VAL A 23 -1.05 9.56 -6.90
CA VAL A 23 -0.07 10.65 -6.88
C VAL A 23 -0.44 11.66 -7.97
N GLU A 24 -0.60 12.93 -7.60
CA GLU A 24 -1.11 13.99 -8.49
C GLU A 24 -2.42 13.63 -9.21
N GLY A 25 -3.26 12.82 -8.57
CA GLY A 25 -4.53 12.34 -9.15
C GLY A 25 -4.40 11.12 -10.07
N GLU A 26 -3.19 10.71 -10.43
CA GLU A 26 -2.94 9.48 -11.19
C GLU A 26 -2.88 8.27 -10.25
N VAL A 27 -3.54 7.18 -10.66
CA VAL A 27 -3.51 5.91 -9.92
C VAL A 27 -2.16 5.25 -10.14
N VAL A 28 -1.46 4.96 -9.04
CA VAL A 28 -0.20 4.23 -9.07
C VAL A 28 -0.47 2.83 -9.63
N GLN A 29 0.31 2.43 -10.64
CA GLN A 29 0.15 1.14 -11.30
C GLN A 29 0.40 -0.01 -10.32
N ARG A 30 -0.36 -1.10 -10.48
CA ARG A 30 -0.19 -2.34 -9.70
C ARG A 30 1.14 -3.05 -9.92
N SER A 31 1.92 -2.64 -10.91
CA SER A 31 3.31 -3.09 -11.10
C SER A 31 4.21 -2.71 -9.92
N ILE A 32 3.88 -1.62 -9.22
CA ILE A 32 4.62 -1.15 -8.05
C ILE A 32 4.12 -1.91 -6.83
N ASN A 33 4.98 -2.78 -6.29
CA ASN A 33 4.64 -3.61 -5.15
C ASN A 33 4.71 -2.80 -3.84
N ILE A 34 3.55 -2.39 -3.32
CA ILE A 34 3.45 -1.74 -2.01
C ILE A 34 3.42 -2.82 -0.93
N THR A 35 4.39 -2.77 -0.02
CA THR A 35 4.51 -3.74 1.09
C THR A 35 3.74 -3.28 2.32
N SER A 36 3.78 -1.99 2.65
CA SER A 36 3.03 -1.46 3.79
C SER A 36 2.67 0.01 3.63
N ALA A 37 1.52 0.37 4.19
CA ALA A 37 1.05 1.74 4.29
C ALA A 37 0.57 1.97 5.74
N VAL A 38 1.23 2.87 6.47
CA VAL A 38 0.91 3.15 7.87
C VAL A 38 0.56 4.62 8.04
N VAL A 39 -0.71 4.89 8.36
CA VAL A 39 -1.20 6.23 8.69
C VAL A 39 -1.13 6.42 10.20
N THR A 40 -0.33 7.38 10.65
CA THR A 40 -0.22 7.74 12.07
C THR A 40 -0.90 9.09 12.31
N ARG A 41 -1.93 9.10 13.16
CA ARG A 41 -2.62 10.30 13.63
C ARG A 41 -2.49 10.37 15.14
N GLN A 42 -1.97 11.49 15.64
CA GLN A 42 -1.69 11.70 17.06
C GLN A 42 -2.19 13.09 17.46
N LEU A 43 -2.56 13.27 18.73
CA LEU A 43 -2.96 14.57 19.25
C LEU A 43 -1.81 15.59 19.13
N SER A 44 -2.12 16.82 18.73
CA SER A 44 -1.16 17.92 18.55
C SER A 44 0.04 17.61 17.64
N ARG A 45 -0.13 16.69 16.68
CA ARG A 45 0.87 16.36 15.67
C ARG A 45 0.25 16.30 14.29
N ILE A 46 1.04 16.68 13.28
CA ILE A 46 0.65 16.54 11.88
C ILE A 46 0.54 15.05 11.56
N ALA A 47 -0.57 14.65 10.93
CA ALA A 47 -0.77 13.28 10.48
C ALA A 47 0.30 12.90 9.44
N ARG A 48 0.81 11.67 9.53
CA ARG A 48 1.87 11.18 8.64
C ARG A 48 1.48 9.85 8.02
N LEU A 49 1.78 9.69 6.74
CA LEU A 49 1.73 8.42 6.04
C LEU A 49 3.16 7.92 5.80
N HIS A 50 3.43 6.69 6.21
CA HIS A 50 4.64 5.97 5.87
C HIS A 50 4.28 4.87 4.86
N LEU A 51 4.73 5.05 3.62
CA LEU A 51 4.58 4.07 2.54
C LEU A 51 5.91 3.33 2.35
N VAL A 52 5.86 2.01 2.30
CA VAL A 52 7.01 1.15 1.99
C VAL A 52 6.71 0.38 0.71
N LEU A 53 7.57 0.56 -0.27
CA LEU A 53 7.49 -0.09 -1.57
C LEU A 53 8.65 -1.08 -1.68
N LEU A 54 8.38 -2.22 -2.31
CA LEU A 54 9.41 -3.15 -2.75
C LEU A 54 9.77 -2.75 -4.18
N ASP A 55 10.99 -2.24 -4.35
CA ASP A 55 11.47 -1.72 -5.62
C ASP A 55 12.77 -2.40 -6.01
N GLY A 56 12.77 -2.97 -7.21
CA GLY A 56 13.93 -3.55 -7.89
C GLY A 56 14.79 -4.50 -7.05
N SER A 57 16.07 -4.57 -7.45
CA SER A 57 17.09 -5.36 -6.78
C SER A 57 18.31 -4.50 -6.54
N ALA A 58 18.78 -4.47 -5.29
CA ALA A 58 20.00 -3.77 -4.89
C ALA A 58 21.23 -4.20 -5.71
N ALA A 59 21.25 -5.45 -6.19
CA ALA A 59 22.33 -5.99 -7.01
C ALA A 59 22.37 -5.43 -8.43
N ALA A 60 21.21 -5.03 -8.98
CA ALA A 60 21.09 -4.43 -10.30
C ALA A 60 21.26 -2.90 -10.27
N SER A 61 21.21 -2.28 -9.08
CA SER A 61 21.17 -0.81 -8.89
C SER A 61 20.04 -0.12 -9.67
N ASP A 62 19.02 -0.89 -10.06
CA ASP A 62 17.88 -0.40 -10.81
C ASP A 62 16.63 -0.45 -9.94
N PHE A 63 15.97 0.71 -9.85
CA PHE A 63 14.83 0.97 -8.97
C PHE A 63 13.75 1.68 -9.80
N PRO A 64 13.02 0.95 -10.66
CA PRO A 64 12.10 1.55 -11.61
C PRO A 64 11.04 2.43 -10.94
N ALA A 65 10.48 2.00 -9.80
CA ALA A 65 9.45 2.77 -9.10
C ALA A 65 10.02 4.06 -8.47
N SER A 66 11.30 4.06 -8.08
CA SER A 66 11.98 5.23 -7.51
C SER A 66 12.57 6.15 -8.58
N ASN A 67 12.90 5.61 -9.75
CA ASN A 67 13.41 6.33 -10.91
C ASN A 67 12.28 7.03 -11.68
N GLU A 68 11.04 6.57 -11.52
CA GLU A 68 9.86 7.24 -12.07
C GLU A 68 9.55 8.54 -11.31
N ASP A 69 9.06 9.54 -12.03
CA ASP A 69 8.70 10.85 -11.46
C ASP A 69 7.56 10.78 -10.43
N LEU A 70 6.90 9.62 -10.27
CA LEU A 70 5.72 9.45 -9.43
C LEU A 70 5.99 9.80 -7.96
N PHE A 71 7.14 9.43 -7.39
CA PHE A 71 7.39 9.62 -5.94
C PHE A 71 8.36 10.76 -5.61
N ILE A 72 8.42 11.79 -6.46
CA ILE A 72 9.23 12.98 -6.22
C ILE A 72 8.65 13.80 -5.05
N PRO A 73 9.49 14.27 -4.10
CA PRO A 73 9.06 15.19 -3.06
C PRO A 73 8.39 16.46 -3.63
N GLY A 74 7.28 16.87 -3.02
CA GLY A 74 6.46 18.00 -3.46
C GLY A 74 5.16 17.58 -4.15
N LYS A 75 5.05 16.34 -4.62
CA LYS A 75 3.81 15.83 -5.22
C LYS A 75 2.74 15.52 -4.17
N ASN A 76 1.50 15.76 -4.55
CA ASN A 76 0.32 15.38 -3.76
C ASN A 76 0.12 13.87 -3.78
N LEU A 77 -0.12 13.28 -2.62
CA LEU A 77 -0.36 11.86 -2.46
C LEU A 77 -1.65 11.61 -1.67
N GLU A 78 -2.46 10.71 -2.20
CA GLU A 78 -3.69 10.22 -1.58
C GLU A 78 -3.64 8.72 -1.36
N LEU A 79 -4.05 8.29 -0.17
CA LEU A 79 -4.26 6.89 0.15
C LEU A 79 -5.76 6.62 0.29
N TRP A 80 -6.25 5.73 -0.55
CA TRP A 80 -7.60 5.22 -0.54
C TRP A 80 -7.58 3.78 -0.05
N GLY A 81 -8.57 3.40 0.76
CA GLY A 81 -8.69 2.03 1.23
C GLY A 81 -10.11 1.68 1.65
N GLY A 82 -10.42 0.40 1.57
CA GLY A 82 -11.72 -0.11 1.96
C GLY A 82 -11.90 -1.60 1.69
N LEU A 83 -13.16 -2.03 1.65
CA LEU A 83 -13.58 -3.42 1.53
C LEU A 83 -14.39 -3.59 0.25
N ASP A 84 -14.21 -4.71 -0.43
CA ASP A 84 -15.06 -5.14 -1.55
C ASP A 84 -15.28 -4.03 -2.60
N THR A 85 -14.18 -3.34 -2.96
CA THR A 85 -14.10 -2.22 -3.94
C THR A 85 -14.73 -0.88 -3.52
N GLN A 86 -15.34 -0.80 -2.33
CA GLN A 86 -15.76 0.49 -1.77
C GLN A 86 -14.59 1.13 -1.04
N GLU A 87 -13.88 2.03 -1.72
CA GLU A 87 -12.74 2.74 -1.16
C GLU A 87 -13.13 4.10 -0.58
N SER A 88 -12.54 4.43 0.56
CA SER A 88 -12.66 5.73 1.21
C SER A 88 -11.28 6.40 1.33
N LEU A 89 -11.24 7.72 1.35
CA LEU A 89 -9.99 8.46 1.52
C LEU A 89 -9.51 8.32 2.96
N LEU A 90 -8.37 7.64 3.14
CA LEU A 90 -7.74 7.43 4.45
C LEU A 90 -6.75 8.55 4.79
N PHE A 91 -6.02 9.05 3.79
CA PHE A 91 -5.02 10.10 3.96
C PHE A 91 -4.84 10.92 2.68
N ARG A 92 -4.60 12.22 2.83
CA ARG A 92 -4.19 13.14 1.77
C ARG A 92 -3.08 14.04 2.31
N GLY A 93 -2.03 14.22 1.54
CA GLY A 93 -0.92 15.09 1.91
C GLY A 93 0.09 15.26 0.77
N ILE A 94 1.28 15.75 1.10
CA ILE A 94 2.38 15.94 0.17
C ILE A 94 3.55 15.01 0.52
N ILE A 95 4.29 14.56 -0.49
CA ILE A 95 5.52 13.78 -0.29
C ILE A 95 6.61 14.75 0.20
N ILE A 96 7.08 14.56 1.43
CA ILE A 96 8.15 15.39 2.01
C ILE A 96 9.53 14.74 1.93
N LYS A 97 9.58 13.41 1.80
CA LYS A 97 10.82 12.64 1.81
C LYS A 97 10.63 11.34 1.04
N HIS A 98 11.59 11.07 0.17
CA HIS A 98 11.78 9.79 -0.50
C HIS A 98 13.14 9.24 -0.06
N SER A 99 13.22 7.95 0.29
CA SER A 99 14.51 7.31 0.60
C SER A 99 14.49 5.82 0.28
N ILE A 100 15.55 5.33 -0.37
CA ILE A 100 15.76 3.91 -0.63
C ILE A 100 16.47 3.28 0.57
N ARG A 101 16.00 2.12 1.03
CA ARG A 101 16.63 1.35 2.12
C ARG A 101 16.89 -0.08 1.66
N ILE A 102 18.17 -0.45 1.57
CA ILE A 102 18.61 -1.81 1.29
C ILE A 102 18.82 -2.53 2.64
N ARG A 103 18.24 -3.72 2.80
CA ARG A 103 18.46 -4.58 3.98
C ARG A 103 19.30 -5.78 3.56
N GLU A 104 20.45 -5.98 4.19
CA GLU A 104 21.44 -6.98 3.75
C GLU A 104 21.14 -8.43 4.18
N LYS A 105 20.27 -8.65 5.18
CA LYS A 105 19.68 -9.95 5.57
C LYS A 105 18.80 -9.74 6.80
N GLY A 106 17.64 -10.39 6.87
CA GLY A 106 16.84 -10.45 8.09
C GLY A 106 15.35 -10.71 7.87
N SER A 107 15.01 -11.98 7.62
CA SER A 107 13.77 -12.58 8.17
C SER A 107 14.08 -12.93 9.64
N PRO A 108 13.14 -12.83 10.60
CA PRO A 108 11.69 -12.79 10.44
C PRO A 108 11.05 -11.48 10.92
N VAL A 109 9.91 -11.16 10.33
CA VAL A 109 9.01 -10.12 10.82
C VAL A 109 7.97 -10.86 11.69
N LEU A 110 7.85 -10.49 12.98
CA LEU A 110 6.69 -10.81 13.82
C LEU A 110 5.68 -9.68 13.72
#